data_AF-A0A377AFZ7-F1
#
_entry.id   AF-A0A377AFZ7-F1
#
_cell.length_a   1.000
_cell.length_b   1.000
_cell.length_c   1.000
_cell.angle_alpha   90.00
_cell.angle_beta   90.00
_cell.angle_gamma   90.00
#
_symmetry.space_group_name_H-M   'P 1'
#
loop_
_entity.id
_entity.type
_entity.pdbx_description
1 polymer ?
#
loop_
_entity_poly.entity_id
_entity_poly.type
_entity_poly.pdbx_seq_one_letter_code
_entity_poly.pdbx_strand_id
1 'polypeptide(L)'
;MTRKPRRHALSVPVRSGSEVGFPQSLGEVHDMLYDKSLERDNCGFGLIAHIEGEPSHKVVRTAIHALARMQHRGAILADGKPATVAACCYKNRIAFFASLRRSAAGV
;
A
#
# COMPACT_ATOMS: atom_id res chain seq x y z
N MET A 1 44.04 35.03 15.13
CA MET A 1 42.77 35.80 15.15
C MET A 1 41.64 34.86 15.54
N THR A 2 41.23 34.89 16.80
CA THR A 2 40.07 34.15 17.34
C THR A 2 38.90 35.13 17.49
N ARG A 3 37.69 34.78 17.04
CA ARG A 3 36.47 35.52 17.38
C ARG A 3 35.41 34.57 17.96
N LYS A 4 35.08 34.86 19.23
CA LYS A 4 34.16 34.18 20.16
C LYS A 4 32.71 34.14 19.66
N PRO A 5 31.89 33.19 20.19
CA PRO A 5 30.45 33.17 19.97
C PRO A 5 29.76 34.23 20.85
N ARG A 6 28.83 35.01 20.29
CA ARG A 6 28.01 35.98 21.04
C ARG A 6 26.74 35.32 21.56
N ARG A 7 26.66 35.12 22.88
CA ARG A 7 25.40 34.96 23.63
C ARG A 7 24.70 36.31 23.70
N HIS A 8 23.39 36.36 23.46
CA HIS A 8 22.50 37.34 24.09
C HIS A 8 21.24 36.59 24.53
N ALA A 9 21.02 36.57 25.85
CA ALA A 9 19.80 36.15 26.49
C ALA A 9 18.95 37.39 26.75
N LEU A 10 17.66 37.36 26.40
CA LEU A 10 16.65 38.30 26.90
C LEU A 10 15.30 37.56 27.12
N SER A 11 15.06 37.27 28.39
CA SER A 11 13.84 37.05 29.20
C SER A 11 12.43 37.08 28.60
N VAL A 12 11.60 36.09 28.99
CA VAL A 12 10.14 36.22 29.27
C VAL A 12 9.82 35.31 30.49
N PRO A 13 8.96 35.71 31.45
CA PRO A 13 9.11 35.33 32.85
C PRO A 13 8.54 33.95 33.21
N VAL A 14 9.20 33.34 34.21
CA VAL A 14 8.72 32.18 34.97
C VAL A 14 7.47 32.60 35.75
N ARG A 15 6.34 31.93 35.52
CA ARG A 15 5.18 32.01 36.41
C ARG A 15 5.53 31.29 37.71
N SER A 16 5.59 32.08 38.78
CA SER A 16 5.74 31.66 40.17
C SER A 16 4.41 31.16 40.74
N GLY A 17 4.49 30.08 41.53
CA GLY A 17 3.44 29.55 42.40
C GLY A 17 2.71 28.33 41.81
N SER A 18 2.45 27.23 42.50
CA SER A 18 2.80 26.74 43.84
C SER A 18 2.18 25.33 43.95
N GLU A 19 2.83 24.45 44.71
CA GLU A 19 2.28 23.20 45.29
C GLU A 19 2.23 21.91 44.42
N VAL A 20 3.26 21.10 44.71
CA VAL A 20 3.30 19.64 44.86
C VAL A 20 1.97 18.84 44.83
N GLY A 21 1.88 17.87 43.90
CA GLY A 21 1.48 16.49 44.18
C GLY A 21 0.05 16.01 43.82
N PHE A 22 -0.11 15.34 42.66
CA PHE A 22 -0.71 14.00 42.46
C PHE A 22 -0.64 13.66 40.95
N PRO A 23 -0.46 12.38 40.54
CA PRO A 23 -0.19 12.02 39.16
C PRO A 23 -1.45 12.26 38.35
N GLN A 24 -1.37 13.14 37.35
CA GLN A 24 -2.48 13.38 36.44
C GLN A 24 -2.66 12.13 35.57
N SER A 25 -3.49 11.23 36.09
CA SER A 25 -4.43 10.38 35.37
C SER A 25 -4.06 10.11 33.91
N LEU A 26 -3.70 8.85 33.64
CA LEU A 26 -3.85 8.20 32.33
C LEU A 26 -4.90 8.89 31.44
N GLY A 27 -4.44 9.44 30.31
CA GLY A 27 -5.33 9.69 29.18
C GLY A 27 -5.31 11.11 28.63
N GLU A 28 -4.29 11.44 27.85
CA GLU A 28 -4.52 12.00 26.52
C GLU A 28 -3.46 11.39 25.59
N VAL A 29 -3.82 10.26 24.96
CA VAL A 29 -3.06 9.69 23.85
C VAL A 29 -3.29 10.61 22.66
N HIS A 30 -2.58 11.74 22.61
CA HIS A 30 -2.51 12.55 21.41
C HIS A 30 -1.83 11.71 20.32
N ASP A 31 -2.49 11.59 19.18
CA ASP A 31 -2.13 10.85 17.96
C ASP A 31 -0.72 11.16 17.42
N MET A 32 0.34 10.76 18.13
CA MET A 32 1.74 10.95 17.71
C MET A 32 2.28 9.83 16.80
N LEU A 33 1.44 8.86 16.41
CA LEU A 33 1.81 7.74 15.55
C LEU A 33 1.30 7.85 14.11
N TYR A 34 0.30 8.70 13.86
CA TYR A 34 -0.30 8.85 12.53
C TYR A 34 0.05 10.20 11.92
N ASP A 35 0.93 10.19 10.91
CA ASP A 35 1.22 11.35 10.09
C ASP A 35 0.59 11.17 8.71
N LYS A 36 -0.43 11.98 8.43
CA LYS A 36 -1.16 11.98 7.16
C LYS A 36 -0.27 12.29 5.96
N SER A 37 0.85 12.97 6.15
CA SER A 37 1.81 13.24 5.07
C SER A 37 2.56 11.98 4.59
N LEU A 38 2.54 10.90 5.38
CA LEU A 38 3.14 9.60 5.05
C LEU A 38 2.14 8.62 4.44
N GLU A 39 0.85 8.96 4.38
CA GLU A 39 -0.18 8.15 3.75
C GLU A 39 0.04 8.10 2.23
N ARG A 40 0.12 6.89 1.64
CA ARG A 40 0.27 6.71 0.20
C ARG A 40 -0.69 5.64 -0.31
N ASP A 41 -1.46 6.00 -1.34
CA ASP A 41 -2.25 5.04 -2.11
C ASP A 41 -1.34 4.13 -2.94
N ASN A 42 -1.58 2.83 -2.84
CA ASN A 42 -0.68 1.80 -3.35
C ASN A 42 -1.41 0.78 -4.25
N CYS A 43 -2.57 1.15 -4.80
CA CYS A 43 -3.31 0.32 -5.75
C CYS A 43 -3.09 0.76 -7.21
N GLY A 44 -3.51 -0.10 -8.16
CA GLY A 44 -3.46 0.19 -9.59
C GLY A 44 -4.34 -0.78 -10.37
N PHE A 45 -4.88 -0.32 -11.50
CA PHE A 45 -5.66 -1.15 -12.42
C PHE A 45 -5.20 -0.92 -13.86
N GLY A 46 -5.51 -1.89 -14.72
CA GLY A 46 -5.20 -1.81 -16.15
C GLY A 46 -6.16 -2.64 -16.98
N LEU A 47 -6.30 -2.30 -18.25
CA LEU A 47 -7.14 -3.00 -19.22
C LEU A 47 -6.32 -3.32 -20.46
N ILE A 48 -6.49 -4.53 -20.99
CA ILE A 48 -5.91 -4.95 -22.27
C ILE A 48 -7.03 -5.62 -23.07
N ALA A 49 -7.23 -5.17 -24.30
CA ALA A 49 -8.24 -5.71 -25.20
C ALA A 49 -7.62 -6.03 -26.57
N HIS A 50 -8.16 -7.05 -27.23
CA HIS A 50 -7.88 -7.29 -28.63
C HIS A 50 -8.80 -6.39 -29.46
N ILE A 51 -8.25 -5.60 -30.38
CA ILE A 51 -9.02 -4.60 -31.16
C ILE A 51 -10.12 -5.28 -31.97
N GLU A 52 -9.78 -6.38 -32.65
CA GLU A 52 -10.75 -7.17 -33.43
C GLU A 52 -11.66 -8.08 -32.57
N GLY A 53 -11.51 -8.07 -31.24
CA GLY A 53 -12.32 -8.92 -30.36
C GLY A 53 -11.97 -10.42 -30.36
N GLU A 54 -10.94 -10.82 -31.10
CA GLU A 54 -10.52 -12.22 -31.22
C GLU A 54 -9.96 -12.81 -29.91
N PRO A 55 -10.39 -14.02 -29.50
CA PRO A 55 -9.84 -14.68 -28.32
C PRO A 55 -8.35 -15.00 -28.48
N SER A 56 -7.51 -14.48 -27.58
CA SER A 56 -6.06 -14.73 -27.64
C SER A 56 -5.46 -15.04 -26.27
N HIS A 57 -4.64 -16.09 -26.21
CA HIS A 57 -3.81 -16.38 -25.03
C HIS A 57 -2.74 -15.31 -24.79
N LYS A 58 -2.34 -14.57 -25.82
CA LYS A 58 -1.38 -13.48 -25.69
C LYS A 58 -1.90 -12.40 -24.75
N VAL A 59 -3.18 -12.02 -24.89
CA VAL A 59 -3.82 -11.00 -24.04
C VAL A 59 -3.78 -11.41 -22.57
N VAL A 60 -4.13 -12.67 -22.26
CA VAL A 60 -4.12 -13.19 -20.88
C VAL A 60 -2.69 -13.23 -20.31
N ARG A 61 -1.71 -13.73 -21.08
CA ARG A 61 -0.31 -13.76 -20.64
C ARG A 61 0.24 -12.36 -20.36
N THR A 62 -0.06 -11.41 -21.26
CA THR A 62 0.34 -10.00 -21.07
C THR A 62 -0.33 -9.40 -19.84
N ALA A 63 -1.61 -9.68 -19.58
CA ALA A 63 -2.30 -9.18 -18.39
C ALA A 63 -1.67 -9.72 -17.10
N ILE A 64 -1.32 -11.01 -17.04
CA ILE A 64 -0.63 -11.61 -15.89
C ILE A 64 0.76 -10.97 -15.69
N HIS A 65 1.52 -10.78 -16.77
CA HIS A 65 2.83 -10.13 -16.71
C HIS A 65 2.72 -8.67 -16.22
N ALA A 66 1.73 -7.93 -16.70
CA ALA A 66 1.47 -6.56 -16.26
C ALA A 66 1.13 -6.53 -14.75
N LEU A 67 0.27 -7.45 -14.30
CA LEU A 67 -0.10 -7.56 -12.89
C LEU A 67 1.11 -7.86 -11.99
N ALA A 68 1.98 -8.77 -12.41
CA ALA A 68 3.23 -9.08 -11.69
C ALA A 68 4.16 -7.86 -11.58
N ARG A 69 4.13 -6.94 -12.54
CA ARG A 69 4.92 -5.69 -12.48
C ARG A 69 4.33 -4.67 -11.52
N MET A 70 3.08 -4.80 -11.10
CA MET A 70 2.46 -3.91 -10.10
C MET A 70 2.78 -4.30 -8.65
N GLN A 71 3.47 -5.41 -8.43
CA GLN A 71 3.80 -5.95 -7.10
C GLN A 71 4.53 -4.95 -6.19
N HIS A 72 5.32 -4.03 -6.74
CA HIS A 72 6.03 -2.99 -5.99
C HIS A 72 5.08 -1.99 -5.29
N ARG A 73 3.80 -1.96 -5.68
CA ARG A 73 2.77 -1.17 -5.01
C ARG A 73 2.04 -1.98 -3.92
N GLY A 74 2.21 -3.29 -3.89
CA GLY A 74 1.61 -4.14 -2.86
C GLY A 74 2.40 -4.11 -1.54
N ALA A 75 1.74 -4.43 -0.44
CA ALA A 75 2.42 -4.68 0.81
C ALA A 75 3.14 -6.04 0.74
N ILE A 76 4.35 -6.10 1.29
CA ILE A 76 5.18 -7.30 1.35
C ILE A 76 5.35 -7.71 2.81
N LEU A 77 5.08 -8.99 3.10
CA LEU A 77 5.29 -9.60 4.41
C LEU A 77 6.79 -9.74 4.71
N ALA A 78 7.14 -9.93 5.98
CA ALA A 78 8.53 -10.13 6.41
C ALA A 78 9.21 -11.36 5.77
N ASP A 79 8.43 -12.34 5.31
CA ASP A 79 8.92 -13.51 4.57
C ASP A 79 9.09 -13.26 3.05
N GLY A 80 8.85 -12.04 2.58
CA GLY A 80 8.99 -11.63 1.19
C GLY A 80 7.77 -11.93 0.30
N LYS A 81 6.67 -12.45 0.86
CA LYS A 81 5.45 -12.75 0.10
C LYS A 81 4.52 -11.54 0.00
N PRO A 82 3.73 -11.41 -1.08
CA PRO A 82 2.62 -10.44 -1.12
C PRO A 82 1.68 -10.64 0.07
N ALA A 83 1.38 -9.55 0.79
CA ALA A 83 0.23 -9.50 1.70
C ALA A 83 -1.06 -9.06 0.97
N THR A 84 -0.92 -8.30 -0.12
CA THR A 84 -2.05 -7.73 -0.87
C THR A 84 -2.57 -8.67 -1.96
N VAL A 85 -3.87 -8.60 -2.21
CA VAL A 85 -4.53 -9.38 -3.27
C VAL A 85 -4.47 -8.67 -4.63
N ALA A 86 -4.43 -9.47 -5.70
CA ALA A 86 -4.48 -8.99 -7.08
C ALA A 86 -5.46 -9.85 -7.88
N ALA A 87 -6.27 -9.24 -8.75
CA ALA A 87 -7.31 -9.92 -9.53
C ALA A 87 -7.17 -9.60 -11.03
N CYS A 88 -7.47 -10.60 -11.87
CA CYS A 88 -7.51 -10.44 -13.32
C CYS A 88 -8.83 -11.01 -13.85
N CYS A 89 -9.71 -10.14 -14.33
CA CYS A 89 -10.96 -10.53 -14.98
C CYS A 89 -10.72 -10.75 -16.48
N TYR A 90 -11.29 -11.81 -17.04
CA TYR A 90 -11.22 -12.10 -18.48
C TYR A 90 -12.54 -12.69 -18.97
N LYS A 91 -12.76 -12.60 -20.29
CA LYS A 91 -13.97 -13.13 -20.93
C LYS A 91 -14.01 -14.65 -20.76
N ASN A 92 -15.17 -15.17 -20.34
CA ASN A 92 -15.37 -16.61 -20.18
C ASN A 92 -15.09 -17.34 -21.50
N ARG A 93 -14.26 -18.39 -21.43
CA ARG A 93 -13.92 -19.22 -22.58
C ARG A 93 -14.73 -20.52 -22.54
N ILE A 94 -15.95 -20.44 -23.06
CA ILE A 94 -16.89 -21.56 -23.12
C ILE A 94 -16.25 -22.82 -23.75
N ALA A 95 -15.45 -22.64 -24.81
CA ALA A 95 -14.78 -23.75 -25.48
C ALA A 95 -13.81 -24.53 -24.57
N PHE A 96 -13.13 -23.87 -23.63
CA PHE A 96 -12.23 -24.54 -22.69
C PHE A 96 -13.00 -25.39 -21.68
N PHE A 97 -14.06 -24.84 -21.10
CA PHE A 97 -14.92 -25.60 -20.18
C PHE A 97 -15.65 -26.75 -20.88
N ALA A 98 -16.08 -26.55 -22.13
CA ALA A 98 -16.64 -27.62 -22.96
C ALA A 98 -15.60 -28.72 -23.25
N SER A 99 -14.34 -28.34 -23.52
CA SER A 99 -13.25 -29.29 -23.70
C SER A 99 -12.95 -30.08 -22.43
N LEU A 100 -12.84 -29.40 -21.29
CA LEU A 100 -12.64 -30.04 -19.97
C LEU A 100 -13.73 -31.06 -19.66
N ARG A 101 -14.99 -30.70 -19.94
CA ARG A 101 -16.13 -31.61 -19.75
C ARG A 101 -16.01 -32.86 -20.63
N ARG A 102 -15.57 -32.72 -21.88
CA ARG A 102 -15.33 -33.85 -22.78
C ARG A 102 -14.21 -34.75 -22.27
N SER A 103 -13.07 -34.16 -21.91
CA SER A 103 -11.93 -34.90 -21.34
C SER A 103 -12.28 -35.62 -20.04
N ALA A 104 -13.07 -35.00 -19.15
CA ALA A 104 -13.53 -35.64 -17.93
C ALA A 104 -14.57 -36.76 -18.17
N ALA A 105 -15.30 -36.68 -19.29
CA ALA A 105 -16.23 -37.73 -19.73
C ALA A 105 -15.54 -38.87 -20.50
N GLY A 106 -14.22 -38.80 -20.71
CA GLY A 106 -13.46 -39.83 -21.43
C GLY A 106 -13.74 -39.90 -22.94
N VAL A 107 -14.27 -38.82 -23.53
CA VAL A 107 -14.56 -38.68 -24.97
C VAL A 107 -13.65 -37.62 -25.60
#